data_AF-A0A7Y2EH59-F1
#
_entry.id   AF-A0A7Y2EH59-F1
#
_cell.length_a   1.000
_cell.length_b   1.000
_cell.length_c   1.000
_cell.angle_alpha   90.00
_cell.angle_beta   90.00
_cell.angle_gamma   90.00
#
_symmetry.space_group_name_H-M   'P 1'
#
loop_
_entity.id
_entity.type
_entity.pdbx_description
1 polymer ?
#
loop_
_entity_poly.entity_id
_entity_poly.type
_entity_poly.pdbx_seq_one_letter_code
_entity_poly.pdbx_strand_id
1 'polypeptide(L)'
;MFGKKKTKPQIDQEQLELIQNAQRRVKQKKRLYIHFVIFLIGAIFLILANTVLGIGKDFQIMGIDWFVFAIFAWLFLFVYHVFNVFVTNKFMGKDWEKKQLDTLVAKQQERIDQMKERFIKEETLKAQSQAYSQAQAVAEVKKTEITIIAAAGENDAIGKDNKLIWHLKDDLIRFKELTSGHHLIMGRKTFESFPKPLPNRTHIVITNQENYDVPEGVLTANSLEAAIALCKDDPQPFIIGGGEIYRQGMQFADKIELTRVHESFEADTFFPKIDPTIWVEANNVLHEKNEDHEYAFSFLTYVKR
;
A
#
# COMPACT_ATOMS: atom_id res chain seq x y z
N MET A 1 -9.86 43.98 -9.15
CA MET A 1 -10.13 44.19 -10.60
C MET A 1 -9.76 42.92 -11.34
N PHE A 2 -10.75 42.09 -11.70
CA PHE A 2 -10.52 40.87 -12.46
C PHE A 2 -10.50 41.20 -13.95
N GLY A 3 -9.33 41.06 -14.57
CA GLY A 3 -9.16 41.21 -16.01
C GLY A 3 -9.96 40.14 -16.74
N LYS A 4 -10.99 40.56 -17.49
CA LYS A 4 -11.68 39.69 -18.45
C LYS A 4 -10.64 39.25 -19.50
N LYS A 5 -10.15 38.00 -19.40
CA LYS A 5 -9.44 37.36 -20.50
C LYS A 5 -10.41 37.35 -21.68
N LYS A 6 -10.09 38.09 -22.74
CA LYS A 6 -10.80 38.02 -24.01
C LYS A 6 -10.63 36.59 -24.53
N THR A 7 -11.65 35.77 -24.37
CA THR A 7 -11.81 34.53 -25.13
C THR A 7 -11.85 34.93 -26.60
N LYS A 8 -10.75 34.71 -27.34
CA LYS A 8 -10.83 34.75 -28.80
C LYS A 8 -11.88 33.69 -29.18
N PRO A 9 -12.98 34.08 -29.85
CA PRO A 9 -14.02 33.12 -30.18
C PRO A 9 -13.41 32.07 -31.11
N GLN A 10 -13.41 30.81 -30.68
CA GLN A 10 -12.89 29.66 -31.41
C GLN A 10 -13.53 29.54 -32.82
N ILE A 11 -14.73 30.12 -32.97
CA ILE A 11 -15.47 30.31 -34.23
C ILE A 11 -14.66 31.10 -35.28
N ASP A 12 -13.82 32.06 -34.88
CA ASP A 12 -13.04 32.90 -35.81
C ASP A 12 -11.89 32.13 -36.48
N GLN A 13 -11.24 31.22 -35.73
CA GLN A 13 -10.13 30.43 -36.26
C GLN A 13 -10.62 29.36 -37.26
N GLU A 14 -11.75 28.73 -36.99
CA GLU A 14 -12.37 27.77 -37.92
C GLU A 14 -12.86 28.45 -39.19
N GLN A 15 -13.47 29.63 -39.08
CA GLN A 15 -13.88 30.42 -40.24
C GLN A 15 -12.68 30.80 -41.12
N LEU A 16 -11.55 31.17 -40.50
CA LEU A 16 -10.33 31.53 -41.22
C LEU A 16 -9.72 30.33 -41.97
N GLU A 17 -9.74 29.14 -41.36
CA GLU A 17 -9.32 27.89 -42.00
C GLU A 17 -10.21 27.51 -43.20
N LEU A 18 -11.54 27.64 -43.05
CA LEU A 18 -12.49 27.40 -44.14
C LEU A 18 -12.24 28.32 -45.33
N ILE A 19 -12.00 29.61 -45.08
CA ILE A 19 -11.69 30.59 -46.12
C ILE A 19 -10.37 30.25 -46.81
N GLN A 20 -9.32 29.90 -46.06
CA GLN A 20 -8.02 29.52 -46.62
C GLN A 20 -8.13 28.24 -47.48
N ASN A 21 -8.88 27.23 -47.02
CA ASN A 21 -9.11 26.01 -47.79
C ASN A 21 -9.89 26.30 -49.08
N ALA A 22 -10.94 27.13 -49.02
CA ALA A 22 -11.68 27.55 -50.21
C ALA A 22 -10.79 28.28 -51.23
N GLN A 23 -9.97 29.23 -50.78
CA GLN A 23 -9.02 29.95 -51.65
C GLN A 23 -8.00 29.00 -52.30
N ARG A 24 -7.46 28.03 -51.55
CA ARG A 24 -6.55 27.01 -52.10
C ARG A 24 -7.24 26.17 -53.16
N ARG A 25 -8.50 25.75 -52.95
CA ARG A 25 -9.28 24.98 -53.93
C ARG A 25 -9.52 25.77 -55.21
N VAL A 26 -9.84 27.07 -55.10
CA VAL A 26 -9.98 27.95 -56.27
C VAL A 26 -8.67 28.04 -57.06
N LYS A 27 -7.53 28.22 -56.37
CA LYS A 27 -6.20 28.28 -57.00
C LYS A 27 -5.83 26.97 -57.71
N GLN A 28 -6.12 25.82 -57.11
CA GLN A 28 -5.88 24.50 -57.72
C GLN A 28 -6.68 24.33 -59.03
N LYS A 29 -7.98 24.67 -59.02
CA LYS A 29 -8.83 24.59 -60.22
C LYS A 29 -8.36 25.55 -61.32
N LYS A 30 -7.96 26.78 -60.96
CA LYS A 30 -7.42 27.75 -61.92
C LYS A 30 -6.12 27.25 -62.56
N ARG A 31 -5.23 26.64 -61.78
CA ARG A 31 -3.98 26.03 -62.32
C ARG A 31 -4.27 24.90 -63.29
N LEU A 32 -5.27 24.05 -62.99
CA LEU A 32 -5.67 22.99 -63.89
C LEU A 32 -6.17 23.53 -65.23
N TYR A 33 -6.99 24.57 -65.21
CA TYR A 33 -7.46 25.23 -66.43
C TYR A 33 -6.31 25.82 -67.26
N ILE A 34 -5.34 26.47 -66.61
CA ILE A 34 -4.15 26.99 -67.30
C ILE A 34 -3.36 25.84 -67.94
N HIS A 35 -3.14 24.72 -67.24
CA HIS A 35 -2.48 23.55 -67.81
C HIS A 35 -3.25 22.95 -68.99
N PHE A 36 -4.58 22.94 -68.94
CA PHE A 36 -5.42 22.49 -70.06
C PHE A 36 -5.22 23.36 -71.32
N VAL A 37 -5.24 24.68 -71.15
CA VAL A 37 -5.02 25.63 -72.27
C VAL A 37 -3.62 25.46 -72.85
N ILE A 38 -2.59 25.33 -72.01
CA ILE A 38 -1.21 25.10 -72.45
C ILE A 38 -1.10 23.76 -73.20
N PHE A 39 -1.76 22.71 -72.72
CA PHE A 39 -1.79 21.41 -73.37
C PHE A 39 -2.41 21.50 -74.79
N LEU A 40 -3.54 22.19 -74.94
CA LEU A 40 -4.18 22.38 -76.25
C LEU A 40 -3.27 23.13 -77.23
N ILE A 41 -2.71 24.26 -76.80
CA ILE A 41 -1.81 25.07 -77.63
C ILE A 41 -0.56 24.27 -78.01
N GLY A 42 0.03 23.55 -77.04
CA GLY A 42 1.22 22.73 -77.23
C GLY A 42 0.98 21.55 -78.17
N ALA A 43 -0.16 20.87 -78.07
CA ALA A 43 -0.53 19.78 -78.97
C ALA A 43 -0.69 20.26 -80.42
N ILE A 44 -1.40 21.40 -80.63
CA ILE A 44 -1.54 22.02 -81.95
C ILE A 44 -0.17 22.41 -82.51
N PHE A 45 0.68 23.01 -81.69
CA PHE A 45 2.03 23.39 -82.08
C PHE A 45 2.88 22.19 -82.51
N LEU A 46 2.86 21.09 -81.74
CA LEU A 46 3.59 19.86 -82.07
C LEU A 46 3.14 19.24 -83.39
N ILE A 47 1.83 19.24 -83.66
CA ILE A 47 1.27 18.80 -84.94
C ILE A 47 1.79 19.69 -86.08
N LEU A 48 1.68 21.02 -85.96
CA LEU A 48 2.15 21.95 -86.99
C LEU A 48 3.65 21.88 -87.23
N ALA A 49 4.45 21.71 -86.17
CA ALA A 49 5.90 21.56 -86.25
C ALA A 49 6.31 20.34 -87.08
N ASN A 50 5.63 19.22 -86.88
CA ASN A 50 5.86 18.03 -87.70
C ASN A 50 5.32 18.22 -89.12
N THR A 51 4.04 18.59 -89.30
CA THR A 51 3.39 18.62 -90.61
C THR A 51 3.93 19.70 -91.54
N VAL A 52 4.04 20.94 -91.05
CA VAL A 52 4.37 22.13 -91.85
C VAL A 52 5.88 22.33 -91.92
N LEU A 53 6.57 22.30 -90.77
CA LEU A 53 8.00 22.65 -90.69
C LEU A 53 8.94 21.47 -90.97
N GLY A 54 8.43 20.24 -91.05
CA GLY A 54 9.25 19.07 -91.34
C GLY A 54 10.07 18.54 -90.18
N ILE A 55 9.85 19.05 -88.97
CA ILE A 55 10.68 18.73 -87.81
C ILE A 55 10.41 17.28 -87.38
N GLY A 56 11.43 16.44 -87.52
CA GLY A 56 11.39 15.03 -87.11
C GLY A 56 10.52 14.12 -88.00
N LYS A 57 10.19 14.53 -89.23
CA LYS A 57 9.37 13.71 -90.16
C LYS A 57 9.91 12.30 -90.41
N ASP A 58 11.23 12.13 -90.41
CA ASP A 58 11.87 10.82 -90.61
C ASP A 58 12.00 10.00 -89.32
N PHE A 59 11.65 10.58 -88.16
CA PHE A 59 11.72 9.92 -86.88
C PHE A 59 10.35 9.35 -86.50
N GLN A 60 10.16 8.07 -86.82
CA GLN A 60 8.97 7.30 -86.48
C GLN A 60 9.29 6.21 -85.47
N ILE A 61 8.45 6.10 -84.45
CA ILE A 61 8.55 5.05 -83.44
C ILE A 61 7.40 4.08 -83.73
N MET A 62 7.73 2.84 -84.09
CA MET A 62 6.73 1.80 -84.44
C MET A 62 5.77 2.22 -85.57
N GLY A 63 6.24 2.99 -86.55
CA GLY A 63 5.42 3.47 -87.68
C GLY A 63 4.48 4.63 -87.33
N ILE A 64 4.60 5.20 -86.13
CA ILE A 64 3.84 6.37 -85.68
C ILE A 64 4.79 7.56 -85.54
N ASP A 65 4.34 8.74 -85.98
CA ASP A 65 5.11 9.97 -85.88
C ASP A 65 5.41 10.35 -84.42
N TRP A 66 6.63 10.82 -84.17
CA TRP A 66 7.14 11.13 -82.83
C TRP A 66 6.26 12.10 -82.02
N PHE A 67 5.59 13.05 -82.68
CA PHE A 67 4.77 14.05 -82.00
C PHE A 67 3.54 13.43 -81.33
N VAL A 68 3.05 12.28 -81.82
CA VAL A 68 1.92 11.54 -81.24
C VAL A 68 2.31 11.02 -79.86
N PHE A 69 3.50 10.43 -79.71
CA PHE A 69 4.01 10.00 -78.40
C PHE A 69 4.25 11.18 -77.45
N ALA A 70 4.73 12.31 -77.95
CA ALA A 70 4.89 13.53 -77.17
C ALA A 70 3.55 14.06 -76.64
N ILE A 71 2.50 14.06 -77.48
CA ILE A 71 1.14 14.42 -77.08
C ILE A 71 0.59 13.43 -76.05
N PHE A 72 0.80 12.11 -76.22
CA PHE A 72 0.36 11.11 -75.25
C PHE A 72 1.06 11.27 -73.90
N ALA A 73 2.37 11.48 -73.87
CA ALA A 73 3.11 11.72 -72.64
C ALA A 73 2.61 13.00 -71.94
N TRP A 74 2.33 14.06 -72.70
CA TRP A 74 1.79 15.30 -72.14
C TRP A 74 0.34 15.16 -71.66
N LEU A 75 -0.49 14.39 -72.39
CA LEU A 75 -1.86 14.06 -72.01
C LEU A 75 -1.88 13.27 -70.70
N PHE A 76 -0.96 12.33 -70.51
CA PHE A 76 -0.80 11.58 -69.26
C PHE A 76 -0.53 12.52 -68.07
N LEU A 77 0.39 13.48 -68.22
CA LEU A 77 0.66 14.49 -67.19
C LEU A 77 -0.58 15.35 -66.89
N PHE A 78 -1.34 15.71 -67.92
CA PHE A 78 -2.58 16.46 -67.76
C PHE A 78 -3.64 15.64 -67.00
N VAL A 79 -3.86 14.38 -67.39
CA VAL A 79 -4.81 13.47 -66.72
C VAL A 79 -4.40 13.24 -65.26
N TYR A 80 -3.11 13.05 -64.98
CA TYR A 80 -2.60 12.97 -63.62
C TYR A 80 -2.92 14.24 -62.81
N HIS A 81 -2.73 15.42 -63.41
CA HIS A 81 -3.06 16.68 -62.76
C HIS A 81 -4.56 16.84 -62.49
N VAL A 82 -5.42 16.46 -63.44
CA VAL A 82 -6.89 16.40 -63.27
C VAL A 82 -7.25 15.49 -62.08
N PHE A 83 -6.72 14.27 -62.06
CA PHE A 83 -6.97 13.29 -61.00
C PHE A 83 -6.52 13.82 -59.64
N ASN A 84 -5.34 14.42 -59.55
CA ASN A 84 -4.82 14.99 -58.30
C ASN A 84 -5.73 16.11 -57.75
N VAL A 85 -6.24 17.00 -58.62
CA VAL A 85 -7.09 18.14 -58.19
C VAL A 85 -8.49 17.70 -57.79
N PHE A 86 -9.11 16.78 -58.55
CA PHE A 86 -10.52 16.40 -58.36
C PHE A 86 -10.74 15.17 -57.49
N VAL A 87 -9.78 14.24 -57.45
CA VAL A 87 -9.88 12.99 -56.68
C VAL A 87 -9.03 13.10 -55.42
N THR A 88 -7.71 13.18 -55.55
CA THR A 88 -6.78 13.12 -54.39
C THR A 88 -7.04 14.23 -53.38
N ASN A 89 -7.10 15.49 -53.81
CA ASN A 89 -7.33 16.62 -52.91
C ASN A 89 -8.79 16.75 -52.41
N LYS A 90 -9.74 16.07 -53.06
CA LYS A 90 -11.14 16.02 -52.59
C LYS A 90 -11.34 14.93 -51.52
N PHE A 91 -10.63 13.81 -51.66
CA PHE A 91 -10.77 12.64 -50.79
C PHE A 91 -9.82 12.67 -49.59
N MET A 92 -8.57 13.10 -49.77
CA MET A 92 -7.52 13.20 -48.73
C MET A 92 -6.99 14.63 -48.62
N GLY A 93 -7.91 15.59 -48.61
CA GLY A 93 -7.58 17.00 -48.35
C GLY A 93 -7.42 17.32 -46.87
N LYS A 94 -7.10 18.59 -46.58
CA LYS A 94 -6.95 19.11 -45.20
C LYS A 94 -8.19 18.89 -44.32
N ASP A 95 -9.39 18.90 -44.90
CA ASP A 95 -10.63 18.68 -44.16
C ASP A 95 -10.79 17.23 -43.68
N TRP A 96 -10.31 16.26 -44.48
CA TRP A 96 -10.27 14.86 -44.09
C TRP A 96 -9.24 14.63 -42.98
N GLU A 97 -8.06 15.24 -43.11
CA GLU A 97 -6.99 15.20 -42.10
C GLU A 97 -7.46 15.76 -40.75
N LYS A 98 -8.14 16.91 -40.75
CA LYS A 98 -8.73 17.52 -39.54
C LYS A 98 -9.75 16.61 -38.88
N LYS A 99 -10.68 16.04 -39.67
CA LYS A 99 -11.68 15.11 -39.15
C LYS A 99 -11.07 13.85 -38.51
N GLN A 100 -9.99 13.32 -39.11
CA GLN A 100 -9.26 12.19 -38.52
C GLN A 100 -8.56 12.61 -37.22
N LEU A 101 -7.92 13.78 -37.19
CA LEU A 101 -7.28 14.32 -36.00
C LEU A 101 -8.27 14.51 -34.85
N ASP A 102 -9.43 15.13 -35.10
CA ASP A 102 -10.46 15.35 -34.09
C ASP A 102 -10.98 14.02 -33.51
N THR A 103 -11.16 13.01 -34.38
CA THR A 103 -11.56 11.66 -33.97
C THR A 103 -10.50 11.01 -33.06
N LEU A 104 -9.22 11.20 -33.37
CA LEU A 104 -8.11 10.67 -32.58
C LEU A 104 -7.98 11.39 -31.22
N VAL A 105 -8.11 12.71 -31.21
CA VAL A 105 -8.07 13.52 -29.98
C VAL A 105 -9.24 13.15 -29.07
N ALA A 106 -10.46 12.99 -29.60
CA ALA A 106 -11.61 12.54 -28.83
C ALA A 106 -11.38 11.17 -28.16
N LYS A 107 -10.81 10.20 -28.91
CA LYS A 107 -10.45 8.88 -28.36
C LYS A 107 -9.36 8.96 -27.28
N GLN A 108 -8.39 9.87 -27.44
CA GLN A 108 -7.36 10.09 -26.42
C GLN A 108 -7.95 10.72 -25.15
N GLN A 109 -8.85 11.69 -25.30
CA GLN A 109 -9.52 12.32 -24.17
C GLN A 109 -10.34 11.31 -23.35
N GLU A 110 -11.12 10.45 -24.03
CA GLU A 110 -11.88 9.38 -23.38
C GLU A 110 -10.96 8.42 -22.58
N ARG A 111 -9.81 8.04 -23.15
CA ARG A 111 -8.82 7.22 -22.44
C ARG A 111 -8.23 7.94 -21.22
N ILE A 112 -7.94 9.23 -21.33
CA ILE A 112 -7.43 10.03 -20.21
C ILE A 112 -8.46 10.06 -19.07
N ASP A 113 -9.73 10.25 -19.39
CA ASP A 113 -10.79 10.31 -18.38
C ASP A 113 -10.99 8.94 -17.70
N GLN A 114 -10.96 7.84 -18.46
CA GLN A 114 -10.96 6.48 -17.89
C GLN A 114 -9.75 6.19 -16.99
N MET A 115 -8.57 6.70 -17.33
CA MET A 115 -7.37 6.53 -16.50
C MET A 115 -7.49 7.33 -15.20
N LYS A 116 -8.05 8.56 -15.24
CA LYS A 116 -8.31 9.36 -14.04
C LYS A 116 -9.30 8.67 -13.11
N GLU A 117 -10.40 8.12 -13.63
CA GLU A 117 -11.37 7.38 -12.82
C GLU A 117 -10.75 6.14 -12.16
N ARG A 118 -9.94 5.37 -12.91
CA ARG A 118 -9.19 4.23 -12.35
C ARG A 118 -8.23 4.66 -11.25
N PHE A 119 -7.48 5.74 -11.47
CA PHE A 119 -6.55 6.28 -10.49
C PHE A 119 -7.26 6.69 -9.19
N ILE A 120 -8.38 7.42 -9.29
CA ILE A 120 -9.20 7.79 -8.12
C ILE A 120 -9.69 6.54 -7.37
N LYS A 121 -10.14 5.51 -8.09
CA LYS A 121 -10.58 4.25 -7.47
C LYS A 121 -9.43 3.53 -6.76
N GLU A 122 -8.25 3.46 -7.37
CA GLU A 122 -7.05 2.86 -6.78
C GLU A 122 -6.56 3.63 -5.55
N GLU A 123 -6.53 4.96 -5.61
CA GLU A 123 -6.19 5.81 -4.46
C GLU A 123 -7.19 5.63 -3.32
N THR A 124 -8.49 5.57 -3.63
CA THR A 124 -9.54 5.33 -2.62
C THR A 124 -9.37 3.97 -1.96
N LEU A 125 -9.11 2.91 -2.74
CA LEU A 125 -8.85 1.56 -2.20
C LEU A 125 -7.60 1.52 -1.33
N LYS A 126 -6.51 2.20 -1.73
CA LYS A 126 -5.28 2.31 -0.93
C LYS A 126 -5.53 3.06 0.37
N ALA A 127 -6.24 4.19 0.34
CA ALA A 127 -6.58 4.96 1.53
C ALA A 127 -7.47 4.18 2.49
N GLN A 128 -8.47 3.44 1.98
CA GLN A 128 -9.32 2.56 2.78
C GLN A 128 -8.53 1.40 3.40
N SER A 129 -7.63 0.77 2.62
CA SER A 129 -6.74 -0.28 3.12
C SER A 129 -5.82 0.23 4.24
N GLN A 130 -5.20 1.40 4.05
CA GLN A 130 -4.37 2.03 5.07
C GLN A 130 -5.17 2.39 6.33
N ALA A 131 -6.36 2.97 6.18
CA ALA A 131 -7.23 3.28 7.31
C ALA A 131 -7.68 2.00 8.05
N TYR A 132 -7.98 0.92 7.34
CA TYR A 132 -8.30 -0.38 7.92
C TYR A 132 -7.11 -0.99 8.67
N SER A 133 -5.92 -1.01 8.07
CA SER A 133 -4.70 -1.48 8.73
C SER A 133 -4.35 -0.64 9.95
N GLN A 134 -4.54 0.67 9.90
CA GLN A 134 -4.30 1.57 11.04
C GLN A 134 -5.34 1.32 12.16
N ALA A 135 -6.60 1.12 11.81
CA ALA A 135 -7.65 0.75 12.78
C ALA A 135 -7.39 -0.63 13.41
N GLN A 136 -6.90 -1.60 12.63
CA GLN A 136 -6.49 -2.91 13.13
C GLN A 136 -5.27 -2.82 14.05
N ALA A 137 -4.22 -2.08 13.67
CA ALA A 137 -3.05 -1.88 14.54
C ALA A 137 -3.43 -1.17 15.86
N VAL A 138 -4.36 -0.21 15.82
CA VAL A 138 -4.90 0.43 17.04
C VAL A 138 -5.74 -0.55 17.87
N ALA A 139 -6.50 -1.44 17.24
CA ALA A 139 -7.26 -2.47 17.94
C ALA A 139 -6.35 -3.57 18.56
N GLU A 140 -5.25 -3.89 17.89
CA GLU A 140 -4.26 -4.88 18.32
C GLU A 140 -3.41 -4.35 19.49
N VAL A 141 -3.03 -3.07 19.48
CA VAL A 141 -2.41 -2.37 20.63
C VAL A 141 -3.36 -2.30 21.84
N LYS A 142 -4.67 -2.42 21.63
CA LYS A 142 -5.68 -2.37 22.70
C LYS A 142 -5.97 -3.73 23.34
N LYS A 143 -5.36 -4.82 22.87
CA LYS A 143 -5.46 -6.12 23.55
C LYS A 143 -4.46 -6.15 24.69
N THR A 144 -4.95 -6.02 25.91
CA THR A 144 -4.18 -6.29 27.13
C THR A 144 -3.69 -7.75 27.11
N GLU A 145 -2.37 -7.95 27.04
CA GLU A 145 -1.74 -9.28 27.12
C GLU A 145 -1.45 -9.63 28.58
N ILE A 146 -2.20 -10.56 29.16
CA ILE A 146 -2.05 -10.90 30.58
C ILE A 146 -0.90 -11.91 30.72
N THR A 147 0.14 -11.53 31.47
CA THR A 147 1.33 -12.37 31.66
C THR A 147 1.39 -12.92 33.09
N ILE A 148 1.57 -14.22 33.26
CA ILE A 148 1.98 -14.79 34.56
C ILE A 148 3.50 -14.72 34.64
N ILE A 149 4.05 -14.26 35.76
CA ILE A 149 5.50 -14.33 36.01
C ILE A 149 5.75 -15.04 37.34
N ALA A 150 6.58 -16.08 37.34
CA ALA A 150 6.83 -16.90 38.51
C ALA A 150 8.24 -17.49 38.48
N ALA A 151 8.78 -17.82 39.67
CA ALA A 151 9.93 -18.71 39.81
C ALA A 151 9.47 -19.99 40.54
N ALA A 152 9.79 -21.16 40.00
CA ALA A 152 9.39 -22.45 40.55
C ALA A 152 10.53 -23.48 40.47
N GLY A 153 10.66 -24.32 41.50
CA GLY A 153 11.60 -25.45 41.52
C GLY A 153 11.16 -26.57 40.58
N GLU A 154 11.98 -27.59 40.39
CA GLU A 154 11.68 -28.73 39.48
C GLU A 154 10.35 -29.42 39.83
N ASN A 155 10.00 -29.45 41.11
CA ASN A 155 8.76 -29.99 41.64
C ASN A 155 7.60 -28.98 41.73
N ASP A 156 7.68 -27.88 40.98
CA ASP A 156 6.74 -26.75 40.98
C ASP A 156 6.64 -25.99 42.32
N ALA A 157 7.54 -26.24 43.29
CA ALA A 157 7.59 -25.50 44.55
C ALA A 157 7.83 -24.00 44.30
N ILE A 158 7.11 -23.10 45.00
CA ILE A 158 7.33 -21.63 44.87
C ILE A 158 7.54 -20.90 46.20
N GLY A 159 7.10 -21.47 47.32
CA GLY A 159 7.18 -20.81 48.61
C GLY A 159 6.90 -21.75 49.78
N LYS A 160 7.44 -21.37 50.94
CA LYS A 160 7.19 -22.02 52.23
C LYS A 160 7.05 -20.95 53.31
N ASP A 161 6.06 -21.06 54.17
CA ASP A 161 5.82 -20.13 55.28
C ASP A 161 5.71 -18.65 54.83
N ASN A 162 5.10 -18.41 53.67
CA ASN A 162 4.99 -17.10 52.99
C ASN A 162 6.34 -16.45 52.63
N LYS A 163 7.40 -17.23 52.47
CA LYS A 163 8.72 -16.76 52.02
C LYS A 163 9.16 -17.47 50.75
N LEU A 164 10.00 -16.79 49.97
CA LEU A 164 10.73 -17.41 48.87
C LEU A 164 11.76 -18.39 49.44
N ILE A 165 11.93 -19.52 48.76
CA ILE A 165 12.78 -20.63 49.21
C ILE A 165 14.25 -20.40 48.84
N TRP A 166 14.50 -19.57 47.83
CA TRP A 166 15.83 -19.26 47.33
C TRP A 166 16.00 -17.76 47.06
N HIS A 167 17.24 -17.36 46.82
CA HIS A 167 17.59 -16.02 46.37
C HIS A 167 18.36 -16.11 45.05
N LEU A 168 17.71 -15.73 43.94
CA LEU A 168 18.32 -15.72 42.61
C LEU A 168 18.37 -14.28 42.11
N LYS A 169 19.56 -13.69 42.12
CA LYS A 169 19.75 -12.27 41.82
C LYS A 169 19.31 -11.90 40.41
N ASP A 170 19.57 -12.77 39.44
CA ASP A 170 19.24 -12.54 38.02
C ASP A 170 17.73 -12.66 37.79
N ASP A 171 17.06 -13.55 38.51
CA ASP A 171 15.59 -13.65 38.49
C ASP A 171 14.94 -12.37 39.03
N LEU A 172 15.47 -11.80 40.12
CA LEU A 172 14.99 -10.53 40.67
C LEU A 172 15.22 -9.35 39.71
N ILE A 173 16.36 -9.34 38.99
CA ILE A 173 16.65 -8.35 37.95
C ILE A 173 15.66 -8.50 36.80
N ARG A 174 15.48 -9.72 36.28
CA ARG A 174 14.51 -10.01 35.21
C ARG A 174 13.09 -9.63 35.62
N PHE A 175 12.66 -10.01 36.82
CA PHE A 175 11.35 -9.64 37.36
C PHE A 175 11.17 -8.12 37.39
N LYS A 176 12.16 -7.38 37.86
CA LYS A 176 12.12 -5.91 37.87
C LYS A 176 12.05 -5.33 36.46
N GLU A 177 12.86 -5.84 35.53
CA GLU A 177 12.91 -5.35 34.14
C GLU A 177 11.57 -5.58 33.42
N LEU A 178 11.01 -6.79 33.53
CA LEU A 178 9.76 -7.15 32.88
C LEU A 178 8.55 -6.42 33.46
N THR A 179 8.51 -6.22 34.78
CA THR A 179 7.31 -5.70 35.46
C THR A 179 7.30 -4.19 35.64
N SER A 180 8.41 -3.48 35.38
CA SER A 180 8.49 -2.04 35.62
C SER A 180 7.54 -1.27 34.71
N GLY A 181 6.73 -0.38 35.29
CA GLY A 181 5.71 0.41 34.56
C GLY A 181 4.35 -0.29 34.43
N HIS A 182 4.24 -1.54 34.87
CA HIS A 182 3.04 -2.36 34.73
C HIS A 182 2.34 -2.62 36.08
N HIS A 183 1.12 -3.15 36.00
CA HIS A 183 0.30 -3.56 37.13
C HIS A 183 0.68 -4.97 37.57
N LEU A 184 0.81 -5.15 38.88
CA LEU A 184 1.09 -6.42 39.53
C LEU A 184 -0.15 -6.92 40.25
N ILE A 185 -0.74 -7.99 39.75
CA ILE A 185 -1.89 -8.67 40.34
C ILE A 185 -1.38 -9.75 41.28
N MET A 186 -1.77 -9.68 42.55
CA MET A 186 -1.35 -10.64 43.56
C MET A 186 -2.40 -10.88 44.64
N GLY A 187 -2.25 -12.00 45.35
CA GLY A 187 -3.06 -12.29 46.53
C GLY A 187 -2.54 -11.57 47.78
N ARG A 188 -3.42 -11.36 48.76
CA ARG A 188 -3.10 -10.70 50.04
C ARG A 188 -1.80 -11.20 50.70
N LYS A 189 -1.64 -12.52 50.87
CA LYS A 189 -0.46 -13.11 51.54
C LYS A 189 0.86 -12.79 50.80
N THR A 190 0.81 -12.76 49.47
CA THR A 190 1.97 -12.40 48.64
C THR A 190 2.31 -10.92 48.83
N PHE A 191 1.30 -10.05 48.84
CA PHE A 191 1.50 -8.63 49.12
C PHE A 191 2.12 -8.39 50.51
N GLU A 192 1.63 -9.09 51.54
CA GLU A 192 2.12 -9.01 52.92
C GLU A 192 3.57 -9.49 53.10
N SER A 193 4.10 -10.29 52.17
CA SER A 193 5.51 -10.69 52.19
C SER A 193 6.48 -9.59 51.74
N PHE A 194 5.99 -8.57 51.05
CA PHE A 194 6.83 -7.44 50.63
C PHE A 194 7.05 -6.49 51.81
N PRO A 195 8.29 -6.04 52.06
CA PRO A 195 8.54 -5.03 53.11
C PRO A 195 7.92 -3.67 52.76
N LYS A 196 7.73 -3.38 51.47
CA LYS A 196 7.06 -2.19 50.92
C LYS A 196 6.64 -2.45 49.48
N PRO A 197 5.64 -1.71 48.95
CA PRO A 197 5.31 -1.74 47.53
C PRO A 197 6.53 -1.46 46.66
N LEU A 198 6.64 -2.20 45.56
CA LEU A 198 7.74 -2.06 44.62
C LEU A 198 7.60 -0.74 43.82
N PRO A 199 8.67 0.06 43.67
CA PRO A 199 8.58 1.33 42.98
C PRO A 199 8.28 1.14 41.49
N ASN A 200 7.64 2.15 40.88
CA ASN A 200 7.23 2.19 39.47
C ASN A 200 6.30 1.05 39.03
N ARG A 201 5.53 0.47 39.97
CA ARG A 201 4.60 -0.63 39.72
C ARG A 201 3.32 -0.43 40.51
N THR A 202 2.18 -0.49 39.83
CA THR A 202 0.87 -0.44 40.49
C THR A 202 0.57 -1.81 41.07
N HIS A 203 0.30 -1.91 42.36
CA HIS A 203 -0.03 -3.20 42.98
C HIS A 203 -1.56 -3.34 43.06
N ILE A 204 -2.08 -4.50 42.69
CA ILE A 204 -3.49 -4.86 42.80
C ILE A 204 -3.60 -6.10 43.67
N VAL A 205 -4.15 -5.92 44.87
CA VAL A 205 -4.24 -6.95 45.90
C VAL A 205 -5.63 -7.57 45.90
N ILE A 206 -5.70 -8.87 45.62
CA ILE A 206 -6.93 -9.65 45.67
C ILE A 206 -7.16 -10.13 47.11
N THR A 207 -8.29 -9.74 47.70
CA THR A 207 -8.68 -10.08 49.07
C THR A 207 -10.20 -10.10 49.24
N ASN A 208 -10.69 -11.04 50.06
CA ASN A 208 -12.10 -11.08 50.48
C ASN A 208 -12.34 -10.34 51.80
N GLN A 209 -11.29 -9.75 52.39
CA GLN A 209 -11.41 -9.00 53.63
C GLN A 209 -11.97 -7.61 53.34
N GLU A 210 -13.15 -7.32 53.88
CA GLU A 210 -13.73 -5.98 53.85
C GLU A 210 -12.82 -4.99 54.59
N ASN A 211 -12.67 -3.80 54.04
CA ASN A 211 -11.84 -2.73 54.61
C ASN A 211 -10.37 -3.13 54.84
N TYR A 212 -9.80 -3.96 53.96
CA TYR A 212 -8.37 -4.25 53.98
C TYR A 212 -7.57 -2.97 53.67
N ASP A 213 -6.80 -2.50 54.66
CA ASP A 213 -6.00 -1.29 54.55
C ASP A 213 -4.76 -1.54 53.71
N VAL A 214 -4.52 -0.67 52.74
CA VAL A 214 -3.38 -0.75 51.83
C VAL A 214 -2.65 0.59 51.74
N PRO A 215 -1.33 0.60 51.56
CA PRO A 215 -0.58 1.84 51.34
C PRO A 215 -1.09 2.63 50.13
N GLU A 216 -0.78 3.92 50.10
CA GLU A 216 -1.06 4.78 48.95
C GLU A 216 -0.45 4.19 47.65
N GLY A 217 -1.23 4.21 46.56
CA GLY A 217 -0.82 3.67 45.26
C GLY A 217 -1.06 2.17 45.07
N VAL A 218 -1.61 1.48 46.08
CA VAL A 218 -2.05 0.08 45.99
C VAL A 218 -3.56 0.03 45.84
N LEU A 219 -4.03 -0.80 44.90
CA LEU A 219 -5.44 -1.04 44.63
C LEU A 219 -5.86 -2.38 45.25
N THR A 220 -7.14 -2.50 45.58
CA THR A 220 -7.74 -3.76 46.06
C THR A 220 -8.84 -4.24 45.13
N ALA A 221 -8.97 -5.56 45.01
CA ALA A 221 -10.01 -6.22 44.25
C ALA A 221 -10.52 -7.46 45.01
N ASN A 222 -11.76 -7.87 44.75
CA ASN A 222 -12.37 -9.04 45.41
C ASN A 222 -12.35 -10.32 44.53
N SER A 223 -11.84 -10.22 43.30
CA SER A 223 -11.78 -11.32 42.34
C SER A 223 -10.66 -11.05 41.32
N LEU A 224 -10.25 -12.09 40.62
CA LEU A 224 -9.23 -11.96 39.57
C LEU A 224 -9.75 -11.15 38.38
N GLU A 225 -11.02 -11.33 38.02
CA GLU A 225 -11.69 -10.58 36.96
C GLU A 225 -11.77 -9.09 37.29
N ALA A 226 -12.11 -8.76 38.54
CA ALA A 226 -12.10 -7.37 38.99
C ALA A 226 -10.68 -6.78 38.97
N ALA A 227 -9.66 -7.56 39.36
CA ALA A 227 -8.26 -7.12 39.29
C ALA A 227 -7.83 -6.86 37.83
N ILE A 228 -8.16 -7.76 36.91
CA ILE A 228 -7.88 -7.60 35.47
C ILE A 228 -8.59 -6.37 34.90
N ALA A 229 -9.83 -6.11 35.32
CA ALA A 229 -10.58 -4.93 34.87
C ALA A 229 -9.94 -3.59 35.29
N LEU A 230 -9.21 -3.58 36.42
CA LEU A 230 -8.43 -2.41 36.85
C LEU A 230 -7.19 -2.17 35.97
N CYS A 231 -6.71 -3.18 35.24
CA CYS A 231 -5.55 -3.10 34.35
C CYS A 231 -5.89 -2.63 32.93
N LYS A 232 -7.09 -2.09 32.66
CA LYS A 232 -7.56 -1.75 31.30
C LYS A 232 -6.66 -0.80 30.50
N ASP A 233 -5.88 0.03 31.20
CA ASP A 233 -4.98 1.03 30.61
C ASP A 233 -3.53 0.52 30.55
N ASP A 234 -3.29 -0.72 30.94
CA ASP A 234 -2.00 -1.40 30.89
C ASP A 234 -1.99 -2.43 29.76
N PRO A 235 -1.06 -2.33 28.79
CA PRO A 235 -0.95 -3.31 27.73
C PRO A 235 -0.46 -4.69 28.22
N GLN A 236 0.22 -4.77 29.37
CA GLN A 236 0.84 -6.02 29.84
C GLN A 236 0.84 -6.15 31.38
N PRO A 237 -0.31 -6.37 32.02
CA PRO A 237 -0.38 -6.64 33.45
C PRO A 237 0.21 -8.01 33.79
N PHE A 238 0.81 -8.10 34.98
CA PHE A 238 1.49 -9.29 35.46
C PHE A 238 0.76 -9.93 36.65
N ILE A 239 0.44 -11.21 36.54
CA ILE A 239 0.00 -12.03 37.68
C ILE A 239 1.24 -12.61 38.35
N ILE A 240 1.45 -12.27 39.61
CA ILE A 240 2.65 -12.64 40.39
C ILE A 240 2.35 -13.58 41.56
N GLY A 241 1.16 -14.18 41.57
CA GLY A 241 0.76 -15.22 42.53
C GLY A 241 0.09 -14.69 43.80
N GLY A 242 0.04 -15.45 44.90
CA GLY A 242 0.60 -16.79 45.11
C GLY A 242 -0.18 -17.92 44.45
N GLY A 243 0.01 -19.15 44.92
CA GLY A 243 -0.46 -20.38 44.25
C GLY A 243 -1.93 -20.38 43.83
N GLU A 244 -2.84 -19.82 44.64
CA GLU A 244 -4.26 -19.74 44.28
C GLU A 244 -4.54 -18.72 43.16
N ILE A 245 -3.87 -17.56 43.19
CA ILE A 245 -3.99 -16.56 42.13
C ILE A 245 -3.35 -17.07 40.84
N TYR A 246 -2.24 -17.81 40.91
CA TYR A 246 -1.69 -18.46 39.71
C TYR A 246 -2.69 -19.45 39.12
N ARG A 247 -3.32 -20.31 39.94
CA ARG A 247 -4.29 -21.30 39.48
C ARG A 247 -5.45 -20.65 38.75
N GLN A 248 -6.02 -19.59 39.31
CA GLN A 248 -7.07 -18.82 38.66
C GLN A 248 -6.53 -18.08 37.41
N GLY A 249 -5.31 -17.57 37.48
CA GLY A 249 -4.61 -16.86 36.40
C GLY A 249 -4.41 -17.67 35.13
N MET A 250 -4.18 -18.99 35.24
CA MET A 250 -3.93 -19.86 34.08
C MET A 250 -5.05 -19.78 33.02
N GLN A 251 -6.30 -19.51 33.41
CA GLN A 251 -7.41 -19.39 32.45
C GLN A 251 -7.39 -18.06 31.68
N PHE A 252 -6.90 -16.98 32.31
CA PHE A 252 -6.92 -15.63 31.77
C PHE A 252 -5.63 -15.22 31.08
N ALA A 253 -4.50 -15.80 31.47
CA ALA A 253 -3.20 -15.44 30.92
C ALA A 253 -3.07 -15.84 29.44
N ASP A 254 -2.38 -14.98 28.69
CA ASP A 254 -1.93 -15.20 27.31
C ASP A 254 -0.49 -15.74 27.27
N LYS A 255 0.29 -15.43 28.31
CA LYS A 255 1.73 -15.70 28.38
C LYS A 255 2.19 -16.08 29.78
N ILE A 256 3.22 -16.92 29.88
CA ILE A 256 3.90 -17.26 31.15
C ILE A 256 5.39 -17.00 30.99
N GLU A 257 5.96 -16.18 31.87
CA GLU A 257 7.40 -16.00 32.07
C GLU A 257 7.82 -16.77 33.32
N LEU A 258 8.38 -17.96 33.13
CA LEU A 258 8.74 -18.85 34.22
C LEU A 258 10.26 -18.88 34.39
N THR A 259 10.73 -18.77 35.64
CA THR A 259 12.09 -19.15 36.02
C THR A 259 12.02 -20.55 36.63
N ARG A 260 12.52 -21.56 35.91
CA ARG A 260 12.59 -22.94 36.40
C ARG A 260 13.90 -23.16 37.12
N VAL A 261 13.87 -23.33 38.43
CA VAL A 261 15.05 -23.67 39.23
C VAL A 261 15.24 -25.18 39.20
N HIS A 262 16.40 -25.64 38.76
CA HIS A 262 16.70 -27.06 38.51
C HIS A 262 17.06 -27.81 39.81
N GLU A 263 16.19 -27.66 40.82
CA GLU A 263 16.29 -28.30 42.13
C GLU A 263 14.87 -28.47 42.72
N SER A 264 14.67 -29.51 43.54
CA SER A 264 13.40 -29.76 44.22
C SER A 264 13.44 -29.25 45.65
N PHE A 265 12.39 -28.55 46.07
CA PHE A 265 12.34 -27.93 47.39
C PHE A 265 11.12 -28.38 48.19
N GLU A 266 11.24 -28.37 49.52
CA GLU A 266 10.11 -28.54 50.42
C GLU A 266 9.29 -27.25 50.46
N ALA A 267 8.00 -27.33 50.12
CA ALA A 267 7.12 -26.17 49.97
C ALA A 267 5.69 -26.49 50.41
N ASP A 268 4.96 -25.45 50.81
CA ASP A 268 3.51 -25.50 51.08
C ASP A 268 2.69 -24.93 49.92
N THR A 269 3.36 -24.22 49.01
CA THR A 269 2.76 -23.53 47.89
C THR A 269 3.47 -23.93 46.60
N PHE A 270 2.68 -24.32 45.60
CA PHE A 270 3.16 -24.82 44.31
C PHE A 270 2.58 -24.02 43.15
N PHE A 271 3.33 -23.91 42.07
CA PHE A 271 2.89 -23.39 40.78
C PHE A 271 1.94 -24.41 40.12
N PRO A 272 0.90 -23.96 39.39
CA PRO A 272 0.04 -24.87 38.64
C PRO A 272 0.81 -25.62 37.55
N LYS A 273 0.46 -26.88 37.31
CA LYS A 273 1.03 -27.64 36.18
C LYS A 273 0.72 -26.95 34.86
N ILE A 274 1.74 -26.81 34.02
CA ILE A 274 1.60 -26.28 32.66
C ILE A 274 1.15 -27.41 31.74
N ASP A 275 -0.06 -27.31 31.20
CA ASP A 275 -0.59 -28.28 30.24
C ASP A 275 0.01 -28.04 28.84
N PRO A 276 0.78 -28.99 28.28
CA PRO A 276 1.42 -28.83 26.96
C PRO A 276 0.43 -28.85 25.79
N THR A 277 -0.84 -29.17 26.02
CA THR A 277 -1.89 -29.06 25.00
C THR A 277 -2.39 -27.62 24.84
N ILE A 278 -2.25 -26.80 25.88
CA ILE A 278 -2.67 -25.39 25.95
C ILE A 278 -1.48 -24.45 25.75
N TRP A 279 -0.32 -24.79 26.31
CA TRP A 279 0.87 -23.93 26.36
C TRP A 279 2.00 -24.48 25.50
N VAL A 280 2.66 -23.59 24.76
CA VAL A 280 3.82 -23.91 23.92
C VAL A 280 5.03 -23.15 24.43
N GLU A 281 6.15 -23.85 24.63
CA GLU A 281 7.44 -23.21 24.95
C GLU A 281 7.93 -22.42 23.73
N ALA A 282 8.09 -21.12 23.90
CA ALA A 282 8.54 -20.18 22.88
C ALA A 282 10.01 -19.79 23.05
N ASN A 283 10.53 -19.81 24.28
CA ASN A 283 11.92 -19.45 24.59
C ASN A 283 12.42 -20.22 25.81
N ASN A 284 13.72 -20.50 25.83
CA ASN A 284 14.42 -21.21 26.90
C ASN A 284 15.88 -20.78 26.96
N VAL A 285 16.28 -20.15 28.06
CA VAL A 285 17.66 -19.68 28.30
C VAL A 285 18.15 -20.28 29.60
N LEU A 286 19.17 -21.14 29.51
CA LEU A 286 19.80 -21.80 30.66
C LEU A 286 20.83 -20.89 31.32
N HIS A 287 20.77 -20.80 32.64
CA HIS A 287 21.75 -20.18 33.52
C HIS A 287 22.38 -21.25 34.41
N GLU A 288 23.67 -21.49 34.20
CA GLU A 288 24.45 -22.41 35.00
C GLU A 288 24.69 -21.89 36.42
N LYS A 289 24.89 -22.81 37.35
CA LYS A 289 25.31 -22.48 38.72
C LYS A 289 26.64 -21.73 38.68
N ASN A 290 26.76 -20.64 39.46
CA ASN A 290 27.98 -19.85 39.55
C ASN A 290 28.17 -19.27 40.97
N GLU A 291 29.11 -18.36 41.16
CA GLU A 291 29.38 -17.75 42.48
C GLU A 291 28.23 -16.87 42.98
N ASP A 292 27.42 -16.31 42.08
CA ASP A 292 26.27 -15.45 42.40
C ASP A 292 24.96 -16.25 42.59
N HIS A 293 24.87 -17.49 42.07
CA HIS A 293 23.67 -18.32 42.08
C HIS A 293 23.95 -19.73 42.60
N GLU A 294 23.31 -20.10 43.71
CA GLU A 294 23.47 -21.41 44.34
C GLU A 294 22.89 -22.58 43.50
N TYR A 295 21.93 -22.28 42.63
CA TYR A 295 21.22 -23.27 41.80
C TYR A 295 21.30 -22.87 40.32
N ALA A 296 21.36 -23.86 39.44
CA ALA A 296 21.12 -23.63 38.02
C ALA A 296 19.62 -23.38 37.78
N PHE A 297 19.27 -22.54 36.81
CA PHE A 297 17.89 -22.25 36.46
C PHE A 297 17.74 -21.92 34.97
N SER A 298 16.54 -22.03 34.44
CA SER A 298 16.21 -21.61 33.08
C SER A 298 15.14 -20.52 33.08
N PHE A 299 15.33 -19.49 32.25
CA PHE A 299 14.27 -18.57 31.89
C PHE A 299 13.48 -19.17 30.72
N LEU A 300 12.23 -19.51 31.00
CA LEU A 300 11.29 -20.10 30.06
C LEU A 300 10.18 -19.09 29.75
N THR A 301 9.78 -19.05 28.49
CA THR A 301 8.59 -18.30 28.06
C THR A 301 7.62 -19.28 27.41
N TYR A 302 6.39 -19.33 27.92
CA TYR A 302 5.29 -20.07 27.31
C TYR A 302 4.27 -19.09 26.76
N VAL A 303 3.74 -19.41 25.57
CA VAL A 303 2.61 -18.71 24.97
C VAL A 303 1.42 -19.66 24.88
N LYS A 304 0.22 -19.13 25.08
CA LYS A 304 -1.00 -19.88 24.87
C LYS A 304 -1.16 -20.19 23.37
N ARG A 305 -1.49 -21.44 23.03
CA ARG A 305 -1.69 -21.89 21.65
C ARG A 305 -2.86 -21.18 20.96
#